data_AF-A0A2H0BS94-F1
#
_entry.id   AF-A0A2H0BS94-F1
#
_cell.length_a   1.000
_cell.length_b   1.000
_cell.length_c   1.000
_cell.angle_alpha   90.00
_cell.angle_beta   90.00
_cell.angle_gamma   90.00
#
_symmetry.space_group_name_H-M   'P 1'
#
loop_
_entity.id
_entity.type
_entity.pdbx_description
1 polymer ?
#
loop_
_entity_poly.entity_id
_entity_poly.type
_entity_poly.pdbx_seq_one_letter_code
_entity_poly.pdbx_strand_id
1 'polypeptide(L)'
;MQEKNEKEENIRLMVLERTYVLLTSAMSFVAALAWNDAIQSLFRQIFGTAASIYAKFFYAIIVTVVTVVSVWKINRFINRLKERMENKDAKKAH
;
A
#
# COMPACT_ATOMS: atom_id res chain seq x y z
N MET A 1 -17.57 26.64 29.05
CA MET A 1 -17.66 26.85 27.57
C MET A 1 -16.44 26.28 26.83
N GLN A 2 -15.21 26.43 27.33
CA GLN A 2 -14.00 25.91 26.67
C GLN A 2 -13.99 24.37 26.51
N GLU A 3 -14.35 23.62 27.56
CA GLU A 3 -14.37 22.14 27.54
C GLU A 3 -15.34 21.54 26.51
N LYS A 4 -16.42 22.26 26.17
CA LYS A 4 -17.41 21.82 25.18
C LYS A 4 -16.85 21.91 23.76
N ASN A 5 -16.15 23.01 23.44
CA ASN A 5 -15.53 23.21 22.12
C ASN A 5 -14.42 22.20 21.86
N GLU A 6 -13.61 21.89 22.88
CA GLU A 6 -12.50 20.92 22.78
C GLU A 6 -13.00 19.49 22.53
N LYS A 7 -14.08 19.07 23.21
CA LYS A 7 -14.73 17.76 22.98
C LYS A 7 -15.34 17.68 21.58
N GLU A 8 -16.02 18.72 21.13
CA GLU A 8 -16.60 18.76 19.79
C GLU A 8 -15.52 18.71 18.70
N GLU A 9 -14.41 19.42 18.87
CA GLU A 9 -13.28 19.40 17.95
C GLU A 9 -12.62 18.01 17.89
N ASN A 10 -12.36 17.39 19.04
CA ASN A 10 -11.80 16.03 19.10
C ASN A 10 -12.72 14.99 18.43
N ILE A 11 -14.04 15.09 18.61
CA ILE A 11 -14.99 14.20 17.95
C ILE A 11 -14.95 14.40 16.44
N ARG A 12 -14.90 15.65 15.96
CA ARG A 12 -14.80 15.95 14.52
C ARG A 12 -13.51 15.41 13.92
N LEU A 13 -12.38 15.60 14.60
CA LEU A 13 -11.08 15.07 14.18
C LEU A 13 -11.11 13.54 14.11
N MET A 14 -11.65 12.88 15.15
CA MET A 14 -11.79 11.43 15.16
C MET A 14 -12.65 10.92 14.01
N VAL A 15 -13.78 11.58 13.72
CA VAL A 15 -14.65 11.20 12.58
C VAL A 15 -13.90 11.36 11.26
N LEU A 16 -13.23 12.50 11.04
CA LEU A 16 -12.45 12.75 9.82
C LEU A 16 -11.34 11.72 9.62
N GLU A 17 -10.59 11.39 10.68
CA GLU A 17 -9.53 10.38 10.63
C GLU A 17 -10.09 9.00 10.27
N ARG A 18 -11.20 8.59 10.90
CA ARG A 18 -11.84 7.30 10.60
C ARG A 18 -12.38 7.27 9.17
N THR A 19 -13.00 8.34 8.71
CA THR A 19 -13.46 8.45 7.32
C THR A 19 -12.27 8.36 6.35
N TYR A 20 -11.16 9.03 6.64
CA TYR A 20 -9.95 8.96 5.81
C TYR A 20 -9.40 7.53 5.70
N VAL A 21 -9.32 6.81 6.83
CA VAL A 21 -8.86 5.41 6.84
C VAL A 21 -9.81 4.53 6.02
N LEU A 22 -11.12 4.70 6.17
CA LEU A 22 -12.12 3.94 5.42
C LEU A 22 -12.04 4.22 3.91
N LEU A 23 -11.94 5.50 3.51
CA LEU A 23 -11.80 5.91 2.11
C LEU A 23 -10.51 5.35 1.49
N THR A 24 -9.38 5.51 2.19
CA THR A 24 -8.08 5.03 1.70
C THR A 24 -8.06 3.51 1.59
N SER A 25 -8.69 2.81 2.54
CA SER A 25 -8.83 1.35 2.50
C SER A 25 -9.71 0.89 1.35
N ALA A 26 -10.87 1.54 1.13
CA ALA A 26 -11.74 1.25 0.01
C ALA A 26 -11.05 1.49 -1.34
N MET A 27 -10.31 2.59 -1.48
CA MET A 27 -9.53 2.89 -2.69
C MET A 27 -8.41 1.87 -2.92
N SER A 28 -7.72 1.45 -1.85
CA SER A 28 -6.70 0.39 -1.93
C SER A 28 -7.31 -0.95 -2.39
N PHE A 29 -8.52 -1.26 -1.92
CA PHE A 29 -9.26 -2.45 -2.32
C PHE A 29 -9.68 -2.39 -3.80
N VAL A 30 -10.27 -1.28 -4.24
CA VAL A 30 -10.64 -1.07 -5.65
C VAL A 30 -9.41 -1.12 -6.55
N ALA A 31 -8.31 -0.49 -6.15
CA ALA A 31 -7.04 -0.54 -6.90
C ALA A 31 -6.55 -1.98 -7.05
N ALA A 32 -6.54 -2.77 -5.97
CA ALA A 32 -6.12 -4.17 -6.02
C ALA A 32 -6.97 -4.99 -7.03
N LEU A 33 -8.29 -4.79 -7.02
CA LEU A 33 -9.19 -5.44 -7.97
C LEU A 33 -8.93 -5.00 -9.42
N ALA A 34 -8.76 -3.71 -9.67
CA ALA A 34 -8.52 -3.16 -11.00
C ALA A 34 -7.18 -3.63 -11.58
N TRP A 35 -6.11 -3.67 -10.76
CA TRP A 35 -4.81 -4.18 -11.20
C TRP A 35 -4.85 -5.67 -11.50
N ASN A 36 -5.57 -6.47 -10.70
CA ASN A 36 -5.76 -7.89 -11.01
C ASN A 36 -6.45 -8.09 -12.37
N ASP A 37 -7.56 -7.37 -12.62
CA ASP A 37 -8.28 -7.48 -13.89
C ASP A 37 -7.45 -6.97 -15.08
N ALA A 38 -6.72 -5.86 -14.93
CA ALA A 38 -5.85 -5.31 -15.95
C ALA A 38 -4.75 -6.30 -16.36
N ILE A 39 -4.06 -6.92 -15.40
CA ILE A 39 -3.01 -7.89 -15.71
C ILE A 39 -3.61 -9.14 -16.38
N GLN A 40 -4.77 -9.63 -15.91
CA GLN A 40 -5.44 -10.76 -16.54
C GLN A 40 -5.87 -10.46 -17.98
N SER A 41 -6.41 -9.27 -18.23
CA SER A 41 -6.83 -8.84 -19.56
C SER A 41 -5.64 -8.70 -20.51
N LEU A 42 -4.55 -8.07 -20.05
CA LEU A 42 -3.29 -8.01 -20.80
C LEU A 42 -2.76 -9.41 -21.12
N PHE A 43 -2.82 -10.32 -20.15
CA PHE A 43 -2.39 -11.70 -20.32
C PHE A 43 -3.19 -12.42 -21.40
N ARG A 44 -4.52 -12.29 -21.38
CA ARG A 44 -5.41 -12.86 -22.42
C ARG A 44 -5.14 -12.26 -23.79
N GLN A 45 -4.78 -10.98 -23.86
CA GLN A 45 -4.44 -10.32 -25.13
C GLN A 45 -3.13 -10.86 -25.73
N ILE A 46 -2.13 -11.15 -24.90
CA ILE A 46 -0.82 -11.64 -25.35
C ILE A 46 -0.85 -13.15 -25.65
N PHE A 47 -1.49 -13.96 -24.80
CA PHE A 47 -1.44 -15.42 -24.86
C PHE A 47 -2.74 -16.08 -25.39
N GLY A 48 -3.77 -15.29 -25.67
CA GLY A 48 -5.08 -15.77 -26.10
C GLY A 48 -5.97 -16.27 -24.95
N THR A 49 -7.21 -16.66 -25.28
CA THR A 49 -8.19 -17.18 -24.32
C THR A 49 -7.95 -18.64 -23.93
N ALA A 50 -7.23 -19.40 -24.77
CA ALA A 50 -6.77 -20.77 -24.48
C ALA A 50 -5.53 -20.76 -23.58
N ALA A 51 -5.60 -20.02 -22.46
CA ALA A 51 -4.53 -19.92 -21.49
C ALA A 51 -4.27 -21.30 -20.86
N SER A 52 -3.32 -22.03 -21.45
CA SER A 52 -2.81 -23.31 -20.94
C SER A 52 -2.38 -23.17 -19.48
N ILE A 53 -2.39 -24.28 -18.72
CA ILE A 53 -1.97 -24.29 -17.32
C ILE A 53 -0.59 -23.63 -17.12
N TYR A 54 0.32 -23.80 -18.09
CA TYR A 54 1.63 -23.16 -18.13
C TYR A 54 1.55 -21.63 -18.11
N ALA A 55 0.55 -21.07 -18.77
CA ALA A 55 0.30 -19.64 -18.84
C ALA A 55 -0.09 -19.07 -17.46
N LYS A 56 -0.92 -19.80 -16.70
CA LYS A 56 -1.28 -19.43 -15.31
C LYS A 56 -0.10 -19.48 -14.35
N PHE A 57 0.77 -20.49 -14.48
CA PHE A 57 1.98 -20.59 -13.68
C PHE A 57 2.96 -19.45 -14.00
N PHE A 58 3.10 -19.08 -15.27
CA PHE A 58 3.93 -17.94 -15.68
C PHE A 58 3.42 -16.61 -15.10
N TYR A 59 2.10 -16.37 -15.18
CA TYR A 59 1.46 -15.23 -14.51
C TYR A 59 1.77 -15.18 -13.00
N ALA A 60 1.61 -16.32 -12.30
CA ALA A 60 1.85 -16.40 -10.86
C ALA A 60 3.31 -16.05 -10.50
N ILE A 61 4.27 -16.60 -11.25
CA ILE A 61 5.70 -16.33 -11.03
C ILE A 61 6.00 -14.84 -11.21
N ILE A 62 5.50 -14.21 -12.28
CA ILE A 62 5.70 -12.78 -12.53
C ILE A 62 5.17 -11.94 -11.38
N VAL A 63 3.92 -12.19 -10.96
CA VAL A 63 3.29 -11.41 -9.89
C VAL A 63 4.07 -11.56 -8.58
N THR A 64 4.54 -12.76 -8.25
CA THR A 64 5.36 -13.00 -7.05
C THR A 64 6.68 -12.24 -7.11
N VAL A 65 7.40 -12.30 -8.24
CA VAL A 65 8.68 -11.60 -8.40
C VAL A 65 8.47 -10.09 -8.24
N VAL A 66 7.48 -9.50 -8.92
CA VAL A 66 7.17 -8.07 -8.82
C VAL A 66 6.81 -7.68 -7.39
N THR A 67 6.01 -8.50 -6.71
CA THR A 67 5.61 -8.26 -5.31
C THR A 67 6.82 -8.28 -4.38
N VAL A 68 7.66 -9.31 -4.46
CA VAL A 68 8.84 -9.46 -3.60
C VAL A 68 9.82 -8.29 -3.80
N VAL A 69 10.09 -7.92 -5.05
CA VAL A 69 10.96 -6.77 -5.36
C VAL A 69 10.39 -5.47 -4.81
N SER A 70 9.08 -5.26 -4.93
CA SER A 70 8.42 -4.04 -4.43
C SER A 70 8.51 -3.94 -2.91
N VAL A 71 8.16 -5.02 -2.19
CA VAL A 71 8.24 -5.09 -0.73
C VAL A 71 9.69 -4.90 -0.25
N TRP A 72 10.65 -5.57 -0.90
CA TRP A 72 12.06 -5.46 -0.56
C TRP A 72 12.59 -4.03 -0.70
N LYS A 73 12.23 -3.32 -1.78
CA LYS A 73 12.60 -1.91 -1.99
C LYS A 73 12.01 -0.99 -0.93
N ILE A 74 10.73 -1.18 -0.59
CA ILE A 74 10.05 -0.38 0.44
C ILE A 74 10.70 -0.61 1.81
N ASN A 75 10.96 -1.87 2.19
CA ASN A 75 11.65 -2.18 3.44
C ASN A 75 13.04 -1.57 3.50
N ARG A 76 13.81 -1.62 2.41
CA ARG A 76 15.14 -0.97 2.35
C ARG A 76 15.03 0.55 2.51
N PHE A 77 13.99 1.16 1.95
CA PHE A 77 13.77 2.60 2.10
C PHE A 77 13.40 2.98 3.54
N ILE A 78 12.51 2.23 4.18
CA ILE A 78 12.12 2.42 5.58
C ILE A 78 13.34 2.28 6.51
N ASN A 79 14.16 1.24 6.32
CA ASN A 79 15.34 1.02 7.15
C ASN A 79 16.33 2.18 7.07
N ARG A 80 16.59 2.70 5.85
CA ARG A 80 17.43 3.88 5.66
C ARG A 80 16.88 5.14 6.32
N LEU A 81 15.56 5.30 6.36
CA LEU A 81 14.93 6.42 7.07
C LEU A 81 15.08 6.27 8.59
N LYS A 82 14.87 5.07 9.14
CA LYS A 82 15.06 4.78 10.56
C LYS A 82 16.49 5.09 11.02
N GLU A 83 17.49 4.58 10.30
CA GLU A 83 18.92 4.84 10.59
C GLU A 83 19.28 6.33 10.59
N ARG A 84 18.64 7.13 9.72
CA ARG A 84 18.85 8.59 9.68
C ARG A 84 18.23 9.32 10.86
N MET A 85 17.11 8.83 11.39
CA MET A 85 16.47 9.43 12.56
C MET A 85 17.27 9.13 13.82
N GLU A 86 17.67 7.86 14.01
CA GLU A 86 18.50 7.42 15.13
C GLU A 86 19.84 8.19 15.20
N ASN A 87 20.52 8.37 14.07
CA ASN A 87 21.75 9.17 14.02
C ASN A 87 21.56 10.67 14.28
N LYS A 88 20.38 11.24 14.00
CA LYS A 88 20.08 12.65 14.30
C LYS A 88 19.84 12.86 15.79
N ASP A 89 19.20 11.90 16.45
CA ASP A 89 18.93 11.96 17.88
C ASP A 89 20.22 11.77 18.69
N ALA A 90 21.11 10.85 18.26
CA ALA A 90 22.44 10.67 18.85
C ALA A 90 23.33 11.93 18.77
N LYS A 91 23.21 12.71 17.69
CA LYS A 91 23.96 13.97 17.51
C LYS A 91 23.40 15.16 18.27
N LYS A 92 22.15 15.11 18.74
CA LYS A 92 21.54 16.17 19.56
C LYS A 92 21.77 15.98 21.06
N ALA A 93 22.15 14.77 21.47
CA ALA A 93 22.42 14.42 22.85
C ALA A 93 23.89 14.65 23.28
N HIS A 94 24.76 15.01 22.33
CA HIS A 94 26.15 15.42 22.53
C HIS A 94 26.31 16.90 22.18
#